data_AF-S7VLQ8-F1
#
_entry.id   AF-S7VLQ8-F1
#
_cell.length_a   1.000
_cell.length_b   1.000
_cell.length_c   1.000
_cell.angle_alpha   90.00
_cell.angle_beta   90.00
_cell.angle_gamma   90.00
#
_symmetry.space_group_name_H-M   'P 1'
#
loop_
_entity.id
_entity.type
_entity.pdbx_description
1 polymer ?
#
loop_
_entity_poly.entity_id
_entity_poly.type
_entity_poly.pdbx_seq_one_letter_code
_entity_poly.pdbx_strand_id
1 'polypeptide(L)'
;MRKTIILKNDRFQKLHVIRLEFPYDFELKETVKGFPECKWYLKERVWAVPYTPTQVSELLQYFKEKKIWLDYSQIQKVDLPEKNPDLPVLNVFLQAEIQRFKEWLRNRRYSESTIKTYSEAVALFFRFLDNKLPSAITNEDLEVFNRDYIIRRKYSVSYQSQVINGVKLYFNILEERVLNPDIIKRPKQAKSLPNVLSREEIMNILQALTNLKHRFMLVLLYSCGLRRGELLNLQVMHVQHERGVILVKNGKGKKIGLCDFLRCYMVCIGNI
;
A
#
# COMPACT_ATOMS: atom_id res chain seq x y z
N MET A 1 34.89 -24.96 1.66
CA MET A 1 33.63 -25.38 1.00
C MET A 1 32.84 -24.13 0.65
N ARG A 2 32.36 -23.98 -0.60
CA ARG A 2 31.59 -22.80 -1.01
C ARG A 2 30.22 -22.86 -0.35
N LYS A 3 29.84 -21.83 0.41
CA LYS A 3 28.51 -21.73 1.02
C LYS A 3 27.52 -21.33 -0.07
N THR A 4 26.56 -22.19 -0.36
CA THR A 4 25.55 -22.01 -1.41
C THR A 4 24.16 -21.86 -0.79
N ILE A 5 23.41 -20.84 -1.23
CA ILE A 5 21.99 -20.70 -0.93
C ILE A 5 21.20 -20.92 -2.22
N ILE A 6 20.23 -21.83 -2.19
CA ILE A 6 19.36 -22.14 -3.32
C ILE A 6 18.11 -21.26 -3.21
N LEU A 7 17.83 -20.50 -4.27
CA LEU A 7 16.64 -19.67 -4.40
C LEU A 7 15.57 -20.45 -5.18
N LYS A 8 14.39 -20.63 -4.57
CA LYS A 8 13.23 -21.26 -5.20
C LYS A 8 12.02 -20.35 -5.16
N ASN A 9 11.21 -20.38 -6.20
CA ASN A 9 9.91 -19.73 -6.17
C ASN A 9 8.93 -20.58 -5.36
N ASP A 10 8.21 -19.95 -4.45
CA ASP A 10 7.17 -20.61 -3.67
C ASP A 10 5.95 -19.68 -3.52
N ARG A 11 4.83 -20.24 -3.08
CA ARG A 11 3.59 -19.48 -2.87
C ARG A 11 3.04 -19.75 -1.47
N PHE A 12 3.23 -18.80 -0.56
CA PHE A 12 2.68 -18.88 0.79
C PHE A 12 1.46 -17.96 0.94
N GLN A 13 0.34 -18.50 1.44
CA GLN A 13 -0.87 -17.73 1.77
C GLN A 13 -1.34 -16.78 0.65
N LYS A 14 -1.29 -17.23 -0.62
CA LYS A 14 -1.60 -16.47 -1.85
C LYS A 14 -0.57 -15.40 -2.27
N LEU A 15 0.51 -15.20 -1.54
CA LEU A 15 1.62 -14.31 -1.92
C LEU A 15 2.73 -15.12 -2.62
N HIS A 16 3.28 -14.57 -3.70
CA HIS A 16 4.47 -15.11 -4.33
C HIS A 16 5.69 -14.73 -3.50
N VAL A 17 6.52 -15.71 -3.19
CA VAL A 17 7.71 -15.52 -2.35
C VAL A 17 8.91 -16.22 -2.97
N ILE A 18 10.10 -15.73 -2.65
CA ILE A 18 11.37 -16.37 -2.93
C ILE A 18 11.81 -17.08 -1.65
N ARG A 19 11.86 -18.40 -1.71
CA ARG A 19 12.34 -19.27 -0.65
C ARG A 19 13.87 -19.38 -0.72
N LEU A 20 14.54 -19.22 0.42
CA LEU A 20 15.99 -19.40 0.60
C LEU A 20 16.25 -20.75 1.29
N GLU A 21 16.73 -21.74 0.54
CA GLU A 21 17.12 -23.06 1.06
C GLU A 21 18.65 -23.16 1.20
N PHE A 22 19.13 -23.50 2.38
CA PHE A 22 20.55 -23.72 2.65
C PHE A 22 20.73 -24.72 3.80
N PRO A 23 21.83 -25.51 3.81
CA PRO A 23 22.16 -26.38 4.94
C PRO A 23 22.39 -25.54 6.21
N TYR A 24 22.04 -26.10 7.38
CA TYR A 24 22.13 -25.37 8.64
C TYR A 24 23.58 -24.93 8.92
N ASP A 25 23.80 -23.62 8.87
CA ASP A 25 25.06 -22.94 9.18
C ASP A 25 24.71 -21.65 9.93
N PHE A 26 25.36 -21.44 11.08
CA PHE A 26 25.10 -20.30 11.95
C PHE A 26 25.38 -18.96 11.25
N GLU A 27 26.47 -18.87 10.48
CA GLU A 27 26.87 -17.64 9.79
C GLU A 27 25.92 -17.30 8.63
N LEU A 28 25.41 -18.32 7.93
CA LEU A 28 24.41 -18.13 6.87
C LEU A 28 23.08 -17.68 7.46
N LYS A 29 22.67 -18.27 8.58
CA LYS A 29 21.42 -17.91 9.26
C LYS A 29 21.45 -16.45 9.75
N GLU A 30 22.54 -15.99 10.33
CA GLU A 30 22.68 -14.58 10.73
C GLU A 30 22.68 -13.65 9.52
N THR A 31 23.36 -14.06 8.44
CA THR A 31 23.40 -13.27 7.21
C THR A 31 22.02 -13.14 6.55
N VAL A 32 21.26 -14.22 6.49
CA VAL A 32 19.89 -14.23 5.94
C VAL A 32 18.93 -13.41 6.82
N LYS A 33 19.06 -13.52 8.14
CA LYS A 33 18.28 -12.71 9.09
C LYS A 33 18.57 -11.21 8.97
N GLY A 34 19.78 -10.84 8.54
CA GLY A 34 20.20 -9.46 8.32
C GLY A 34 19.69 -8.83 7.01
N PHE A 35 19.05 -9.59 6.12
CA PHE A 35 18.50 -9.05 4.88
C PHE A 35 17.14 -8.38 5.12
N PRO A 36 16.90 -7.15 4.63
CA PRO A 36 15.61 -6.47 4.77
C PRO A 36 14.48 -7.29 4.14
N GLU A 37 13.33 -7.34 4.81
CA GLU A 37 12.13 -8.09 4.39
C GLU A 37 12.22 -9.63 4.44
N CYS A 38 13.33 -10.21 4.91
CA CYS A 38 13.41 -11.66 5.13
C CYS A 38 12.58 -12.10 6.34
N LYS A 39 11.69 -13.08 6.16
CA LYS A 39 10.84 -13.62 7.23
C LYS A 39 11.02 -15.12 7.37
N TRP A 40 11.03 -15.59 8.61
CA TRP A 40 10.95 -17.01 8.92
C TRP A 40 9.49 -17.46 8.90
N TYR A 41 9.18 -18.43 8.04
CA TYR A 41 7.86 -19.04 7.95
C TYR A 41 7.83 -20.33 8.79
N LEU A 42 7.09 -20.29 9.90
CA LEU A 42 7.09 -21.36 10.90
C LEU A 42 6.51 -22.68 10.38
N LYS A 43 5.46 -22.63 9.54
CA LYS A 43 4.77 -23.82 9.03
C LYS A 43 5.66 -24.62 8.08
N GLU A 44 6.42 -23.92 7.25
CA GLU A 44 7.26 -24.49 6.22
C GLU A 44 8.71 -24.68 6.69
N ARG A 45 9.08 -24.07 7.82
CA ARG A 45 10.43 -24.06 8.42
C ARG A 45 11.50 -23.54 7.45
N VAL A 46 11.17 -22.48 6.71
CA VAL A 46 12.09 -21.86 5.74
C VAL A 46 12.09 -20.34 5.84
N TRP A 47 13.21 -19.73 5.47
CA TRP A 47 13.34 -18.30 5.26
C TRP A 47 12.80 -17.93 3.87
N ALA A 48 11.90 -16.95 3.81
CA ALA A 48 11.40 -16.47 2.54
C ALA A 48 11.25 -14.95 2.51
N VAL A 49 11.34 -14.41 1.30
CA VAL A 49 11.25 -12.98 1.00
C VAL A 49 10.09 -12.78 0.02
N PRO A 50 9.23 -11.74 0.16
CA PRO A 50 8.09 -11.52 -0.74
C PRO A 50 8.55 -11.13 -2.15
N TYR A 51 8.20 -11.91 -3.19
CA TYR A 51 8.70 -11.67 -4.55
C TYR A 51 8.41 -10.24 -5.04
N THR A 52 9.47 -9.51 -5.39
CA THR A 52 9.40 -8.23 -6.09
C THR A 52 10.33 -8.22 -7.31
N PRO A 53 10.03 -7.42 -8.36
CA PRO A 53 10.82 -7.41 -9.59
C PRO A 53 12.31 -7.04 -9.41
N THR A 54 12.65 -6.30 -8.36
CA THR A 54 14.04 -5.86 -8.05
C THR A 54 14.72 -6.73 -6.99
N GLN A 55 14.00 -7.64 -6.33
CA GLN A 55 14.53 -8.36 -5.18
C GLN A 55 15.64 -9.34 -5.54
N VAL A 56 15.57 -9.97 -6.71
CA VAL A 56 16.63 -10.92 -7.15
C VAL A 56 17.96 -10.19 -7.31
N SER A 57 17.95 -8.97 -7.86
CA SER A 57 19.15 -8.12 -7.96
C SER A 57 19.66 -7.66 -6.59
N GLU A 58 18.77 -7.29 -5.67
CA GLU A 58 19.14 -6.86 -4.31
C GLU A 58 19.73 -8.02 -3.49
N LEU A 59 19.16 -9.22 -3.60
CA LEU A 59 19.69 -10.44 -3.00
C LEU A 59 21.08 -10.76 -3.57
N LEU A 60 21.24 -10.75 -4.89
CA LEU A 60 22.53 -11.01 -5.54
C LEU A 60 23.62 -10.03 -5.07
N GLN A 61 23.31 -8.74 -4.97
CA GLN A 61 24.26 -7.73 -4.49
C GLN A 61 24.65 -7.98 -3.02
N TYR A 62 23.66 -8.18 -2.14
CA TYR A 62 23.87 -8.33 -0.70
C TYR A 62 24.73 -9.56 -0.35
N PHE A 63 24.47 -10.70 -0.99
CA PHE A 63 25.20 -11.94 -0.71
C PHE A 63 26.55 -12.02 -1.45
N LYS A 64 26.71 -11.31 -2.57
CA LYS A 64 28.00 -11.18 -3.27
C LYS A 64 29.03 -10.42 -2.43
N GLU A 65 28.62 -9.35 -1.75
CA GLU A 65 29.48 -8.62 -0.81
C GLU A 65 29.98 -9.50 0.35
N LYS A 66 29.19 -10.50 0.73
CA LYS A 66 29.48 -11.44 1.84
C LYS A 66 30.15 -12.75 1.39
N LYS A 67 30.59 -12.86 0.13
CA LYS A 67 31.24 -14.06 -0.46
C LYS A 67 30.38 -15.34 -0.39
N ILE A 68 29.04 -15.20 -0.42
CA ILE A 68 28.10 -16.33 -0.45
C ILE A 68 27.61 -16.49 -1.90
N TRP A 69 27.59 -17.73 -2.40
CA TRP A 69 27.10 -18.02 -3.74
C TRP A 69 25.58 -18.30 -3.69
N LEU A 70 24.83 -17.68 -4.58
CA LEU A 70 23.40 -17.90 -4.72
C LEU A 70 23.14 -18.70 -6.00
N ASP A 71 22.46 -19.83 -5.85
CA ASP A 71 21.91 -20.57 -6.97
C ASP A 71 20.53 -20.02 -7.31
N TYR A 72 20.45 -19.23 -8.37
CA TYR A 72 19.21 -18.66 -8.90
C TYR A 72 18.68 -19.43 -10.11
N SER A 73 19.27 -20.59 -10.44
CA SER A 73 18.91 -21.39 -11.63
C SER A 73 17.47 -21.92 -11.60
N GLN A 74 16.85 -21.95 -10.42
CA GLN A 74 15.48 -22.40 -10.20
C GLN A 74 14.46 -21.26 -10.07
N ILE A 75 14.89 -20.01 -10.19
CA ILE A 75 13.99 -18.85 -10.20
C ILE A 75 13.40 -18.70 -11.60
N GLN A 76 12.09 -18.93 -11.72
CA GLN A 76 11.34 -18.48 -12.88
C GLN A 76 10.86 -17.04 -12.62
N LYS A 77 10.74 -16.19 -13.65
CA LYS A 77 10.01 -14.94 -13.46
C LYS A 77 8.57 -15.32 -13.13
N VAL A 78 8.14 -15.02 -11.91
CA VAL A 78 6.73 -15.14 -11.56
C VAL A 78 6.06 -13.89 -12.11
N ASP A 79 5.23 -14.08 -13.13
CA ASP A 79 4.25 -13.06 -13.49
C ASP A 79 3.28 -12.92 -12.34
N LEU A 80 3.36 -11.79 -11.62
CA LEU A 80 2.40 -11.47 -10.58
C LEU A 80 1.02 -11.48 -11.24
N PRO A 81 0.01 -12.16 -10.66
CA PRO A 81 -1.32 -12.19 -11.24
C PRO A 81 -1.78 -10.75 -11.41
N GLU A 82 -2.03 -10.35 -12.66
CA GLU A 82 -2.54 -9.03 -12.94
C GLU A 82 -3.80 -8.82 -12.11
N LYS A 83 -3.93 -7.63 -11.50
CA LYS A 83 -5.12 -7.29 -10.70
C LYS A 83 -6.43 -7.48 -11.46
N ASN A 84 -6.40 -7.54 -12.80
CA ASN A 84 -7.52 -7.84 -13.68
C ASN A 84 -7.02 -8.61 -14.94
N PRO A 85 -6.97 -9.95 -14.90
CA PRO A 85 -6.38 -10.75 -15.98
C PRO A 85 -7.19 -10.74 -17.28
N ASP A 86 -8.47 -10.33 -17.23
CA ASP A 86 -9.38 -10.36 -18.38
C ASP A 86 -9.26 -9.15 -19.31
N LEU A 87 -8.45 -8.15 -18.94
CA LEU A 87 -8.39 -6.87 -19.66
C LEU A 87 -7.12 -6.79 -20.53
N PRO A 88 -7.20 -6.22 -21.74
CA PRO A 88 -6.05 -6.08 -22.62
C PRO A 88 -4.95 -5.21 -21.98
N VAL A 89 -3.71 -5.44 -22.41
CA VAL A 89 -2.56 -4.62 -22.01
C VAL A 89 -2.71 -3.22 -22.59
N LEU A 90 -2.26 -2.20 -21.86
CA LEU A 90 -2.31 -0.81 -22.31
C LEU A 90 -1.38 -0.57 -23.50
N ASN A 91 -1.92 0.08 -24.54
CA ASN A 91 -1.14 0.52 -25.69
C ASN A 91 -0.04 1.52 -25.26
N VAL A 92 1.13 1.46 -25.91
CA VAL A 92 2.31 2.32 -25.65
C VAL A 92 1.93 3.80 -25.66
N PHE A 93 1.06 4.21 -26.61
CA PHE A 93 0.54 5.58 -26.67
C PHE A 93 -0.20 5.99 -25.38
N LEU A 94 -1.11 5.14 -24.91
CA LEU A 94 -1.88 5.41 -23.70
C LEU A 94 -1.03 5.33 -22.42
N GLN A 95 0.02 4.50 -22.41
CA GLN A 95 0.99 4.50 -21.33
C GLN A 95 1.72 5.84 -21.20
N ALA A 96 2.09 6.45 -22.34
CA ALA A 96 2.70 7.78 -22.37
C ALA A 96 1.73 8.85 -21.85
N GLU A 97 0.46 8.80 -22.25
CA GLU A 97 -0.56 9.73 -21.75
C GLU A 97 -0.82 9.61 -20.24
N ILE A 98 -0.86 8.38 -19.72
CA ILE A 98 -0.97 8.15 -18.27
C ILE A 98 0.27 8.67 -17.54
N GLN A 99 1.45 8.55 -18.14
CA GLN A 99 2.68 9.08 -17.57
C GLN A 99 2.66 10.61 -17.52
N ARG A 100 2.20 11.27 -18.59
CA ARG A 100 1.97 12.71 -18.63
C ARG A 100 0.96 13.16 -17.56
N PHE A 101 -0.11 12.38 -17.36
CA PHE A 101 -1.08 12.63 -16.30
C PHE A 101 -0.46 12.53 -14.90
N LYS A 102 0.39 11.52 -14.65
CA LYS A 102 1.12 11.38 -13.36
C LYS A 102 2.03 12.57 -13.10
N GLU A 103 2.76 13.02 -14.10
CA GLU A 103 3.65 14.19 -13.99
C GLU A 103 2.86 15.46 -13.68
N TRP A 104 1.71 15.66 -14.34
CA TRP A 104 0.81 16.75 -14.03
C TRP A 104 0.33 16.73 -12.58
N LEU A 105 -0.07 15.56 -12.06
CA LEU A 105 -0.49 15.40 -10.67
C LEU A 105 0.66 15.68 -9.69
N ARG A 106 1.89 15.27 -10.02
CA ARG A 106 3.09 15.57 -9.22
C ARG A 106 3.36 17.07 -9.19
N ASN A 107 3.26 17.76 -10.32
CA ASN A 107 3.45 19.22 -10.41
C ASN A 107 2.45 19.99 -9.54
N ARG A 108 1.22 19.47 -9.41
CA ARG A 108 0.16 20.02 -8.54
C ARG A 108 0.29 19.61 -7.08
N ARG A 109 1.33 18.86 -6.70
CA ARG A 109 1.60 18.38 -5.33
C ARG A 109 0.52 17.47 -4.75
N TYR A 110 -0.11 16.64 -5.59
CA TYR A 110 -0.93 15.54 -5.07
C TYR A 110 -0.06 14.51 -4.32
N SER A 111 -0.66 13.78 -3.38
CA SER A 111 0.06 12.71 -2.68
C SER A 111 0.34 11.53 -3.62
N GLU A 112 1.45 10.81 -3.41
CA GLU A 112 1.80 9.64 -4.24
C GLU A 112 0.71 8.56 -4.19
N SER A 113 0.02 8.42 -3.06
CA SER A 113 -1.15 7.54 -2.93
C SER A 113 -2.31 7.96 -3.86
N THR A 114 -2.56 9.25 -4.00
CA THR A 114 -3.60 9.78 -4.89
C THR A 114 -3.17 9.62 -6.35
N ILE A 115 -1.90 9.92 -6.66
CA ILE A 115 -1.32 9.73 -8.01
C ILE A 115 -1.47 8.29 -8.46
N LYS A 116 -1.09 7.34 -7.60
CA LYS A 116 -1.24 5.90 -7.87
C LYS A 116 -2.71 5.51 -8.08
N THR A 117 -3.59 5.92 -7.18
CA THR A 117 -5.02 5.57 -7.25
C THR A 117 -5.67 6.10 -8.53
N TYR A 118 -5.39 7.36 -8.89
CA TYR A 118 -6.00 8.00 -10.06
C TYR A 118 -5.41 7.47 -11.36
N SER A 119 -4.09 7.28 -11.44
CA SER A 119 -3.46 6.70 -12.62
C SER A 119 -3.87 5.24 -12.85
N GLU A 120 -4.00 4.43 -11.79
CA GLU A 120 -4.54 3.07 -11.89
C GLU A 120 -6.01 3.06 -12.34
N ALA A 121 -6.82 4.00 -11.86
CA ALA A 121 -8.21 4.14 -12.27
C ALA A 121 -8.36 4.50 -13.77
N VAL A 122 -7.56 5.45 -14.25
CA VAL A 122 -7.54 5.86 -15.65
C VAL A 122 -7.03 4.73 -16.54
N ALA A 123 -5.93 4.07 -16.13
CA ALA A 123 -5.40 2.89 -16.81
C ALA A 123 -6.47 1.80 -16.97
N LEU A 124 -7.20 1.52 -15.89
CA LEU A 124 -8.26 0.52 -15.90
C LEU A 124 -9.39 0.86 -16.87
N PHE A 125 -9.78 2.14 -16.92
CA PHE A 125 -10.82 2.62 -17.81
C PHE A 125 -10.44 2.44 -19.29
N PHE A 126 -9.21 2.81 -19.67
CA PHE A 126 -8.71 2.60 -21.03
C PHE A 126 -8.60 1.13 -21.41
N ARG A 127 -8.17 0.28 -20.49
CA ARG A 127 -8.12 -1.18 -20.71
C ARG A 127 -9.51 -1.77 -20.91
N PHE A 128 -10.52 -1.27 -20.20
CA PHE A 128 -11.90 -1.72 -20.38
C PHE A 128 -12.47 -1.35 -21.75
N LEU A 129 -12.12 -0.18 -22.28
CA LEU A 129 -12.54 0.27 -23.61
C LEU A 129 -11.65 -0.26 -24.74
N ASP A 130 -10.90 -1.33 -24.50
CA ASP A 130 -10.00 -1.95 -25.47
C ASP A 130 -9.02 -0.95 -26.12
N ASN A 131 -8.40 -0.09 -25.30
CA ASN A 131 -7.43 0.92 -25.74
C ASN A 131 -7.98 1.94 -26.75
N LYS A 132 -9.29 2.22 -26.74
CA LYS A 132 -9.91 3.31 -27.51
C LYS A 132 -9.18 4.64 -27.27
N LEU A 133 -8.99 5.40 -28.34
CA LEU A 133 -8.34 6.71 -28.28
C LEU A 133 -9.14 7.69 -27.40
N PRO A 134 -8.47 8.54 -26.60
CA PRO A 134 -9.14 9.51 -25.73
C PRO A 134 -10.16 10.40 -26.45
N SER A 135 -9.85 10.79 -27.69
CA SER A 135 -10.69 11.66 -28.53
C SER A 135 -12.04 11.04 -28.94
N ALA A 136 -12.11 9.72 -29.00
CA ALA A 136 -13.29 8.95 -29.40
C ALA A 136 -14.16 8.51 -28.20
N ILE A 137 -13.74 8.84 -26.97
CA ILE A 137 -14.45 8.46 -25.76
C ILE A 137 -15.58 9.45 -25.50
N THR A 138 -16.76 8.90 -25.24
CA THR A 138 -18.01 9.63 -24.99
C THR A 138 -18.49 9.43 -23.56
N ASN A 139 -19.53 10.18 -23.17
CA ASN A 139 -20.16 9.99 -21.86
C ASN A 139 -20.82 8.60 -21.72
N GLU A 140 -21.30 8.01 -22.82
CA GLU A 140 -21.89 6.67 -22.84
C GLU A 140 -20.87 5.60 -22.47
N ASP A 141 -19.63 5.72 -22.95
CA ASP A 141 -18.54 4.80 -22.60
C ASP A 141 -18.29 4.78 -21.08
N LEU A 142 -18.46 5.93 -20.40
CA LEU A 142 -18.34 6.04 -18.95
C LEU A 142 -19.52 5.36 -18.22
N GLU A 143 -20.74 5.43 -18.75
CA GLU A 143 -21.90 4.71 -18.22
C GLU A 143 -21.76 3.20 -18.39
N VAL A 144 -21.33 2.76 -19.58
CA VAL A 144 -21.06 1.36 -19.92
C VAL A 144 -20.02 0.80 -18.95
N PHE A 145 -18.92 1.52 -18.73
CA PHE A 145 -17.91 1.12 -17.74
C PHE A 145 -18.50 1.02 -16.33
N ASN A 146 -19.29 2.01 -15.89
CA ASN A 146 -19.89 1.98 -14.58
C ASN A 146 -20.87 0.79 -14.40
N ARG A 147 -21.67 0.48 -15.40
CA ARG A 147 -22.63 -0.62 -15.37
C ARG A 147 -21.95 -1.99 -15.47
N ASP A 148 -21.15 -2.18 -16.51
CA ASP A 148 -20.69 -3.51 -16.93
C ASP A 148 -19.40 -3.91 -16.20
N TYR A 149 -18.63 -2.94 -15.70
CA TYR A 149 -17.45 -3.21 -14.89
C TYR A 149 -17.72 -3.01 -13.40
N ILE A 150 -18.22 -1.84 -12.98
CA ILE A 150 -18.31 -1.50 -11.55
C ILE A 150 -19.47 -2.24 -10.85
N ILE A 151 -20.68 -2.11 -11.39
CA ILE A 151 -21.88 -2.71 -10.80
C ILE A 151 -21.86 -4.23 -10.94
N ARG A 152 -21.50 -4.76 -12.12
CA ARG A 152 -21.40 -6.21 -12.37
C ARG A 152 -20.43 -6.92 -11.40
N ARG A 153 -19.30 -6.29 -11.08
CA ARG A 153 -18.30 -6.83 -10.13
C ARG A 153 -18.61 -6.50 -8.67
N LYS A 154 -19.75 -5.83 -8.38
CA LYS A 154 -20.20 -5.45 -7.03
C LYS A 154 -19.16 -4.64 -6.25
N TYR A 155 -18.44 -3.73 -6.93
CA TYR A 155 -17.49 -2.86 -6.24
C TYR A 155 -18.21 -1.84 -5.35
N SER A 156 -17.49 -1.35 -4.32
CA SER A 156 -18.05 -0.40 -3.36
C SER A 156 -18.31 0.97 -3.98
N VAL A 157 -19.29 1.71 -3.43
CA VAL A 157 -19.59 3.10 -3.81
C VAL A 157 -18.37 4.02 -3.67
N SER A 158 -17.52 3.75 -2.67
CA SER A 158 -16.27 4.50 -2.47
C SER A 158 -15.29 4.26 -3.62
N TYR A 159 -15.12 3.00 -4.03
CA TYR A 159 -14.29 2.65 -5.18
C TYR A 159 -14.83 3.27 -6.47
N GLN A 160 -16.14 3.15 -6.71
CA GLN A 160 -16.81 3.77 -7.84
C GLN A 160 -16.53 5.28 -7.91
N SER A 161 -16.67 5.97 -6.78
CA SER A 161 -16.43 7.42 -6.70
C SER A 161 -14.97 7.78 -6.98
N GLN A 162 -14.02 7.01 -6.46
CA GLN A 162 -12.59 7.22 -6.73
C GLN A 162 -12.26 7.07 -8.21
N VAL A 163 -12.76 6.00 -8.84
CA VAL A 163 -12.48 5.73 -10.26
C VAL A 163 -13.11 6.81 -11.14
N ILE A 164 -14.39 7.13 -10.94
CA ILE A 164 -15.08 8.17 -11.71
C ILE A 164 -14.37 9.53 -11.55
N ASN A 165 -13.97 9.90 -10.33
CA ASN A 165 -13.27 11.17 -10.11
C ASN A 165 -11.90 11.20 -10.81
N GLY A 166 -11.15 10.08 -10.80
CA GLY A 166 -9.88 9.98 -11.50
C GLY A 166 -10.03 10.14 -13.02
N VAL A 167 -11.01 9.44 -13.60
CA VAL A 167 -11.32 9.53 -15.04
C VAL A 167 -11.79 10.94 -15.41
N LYS A 168 -12.70 11.54 -14.64
CA LYS A 168 -13.15 12.93 -14.87
C LYS A 168 -11.99 13.92 -14.84
N LEU A 169 -11.08 13.77 -13.88
CA LEU A 169 -9.94 14.66 -13.75
C LEU A 169 -9.02 14.55 -14.97
N TYR A 170 -8.78 13.33 -15.46
CA TYR A 170 -7.99 13.10 -16.68
C TYR A 170 -8.59 13.85 -17.89
N PHE A 171 -9.87 13.64 -18.19
CA PHE A 171 -10.52 14.26 -19.36
C PHE A 171 -10.67 15.79 -19.24
N ASN A 172 -10.92 16.29 -18.04
CA ASN A 172 -11.01 17.72 -17.80
C ASN A 172 -9.67 18.43 -18.10
N ILE A 173 -8.54 17.80 -17.78
CA ILE A 173 -7.23 18.43 -17.89
C ILE A 173 -6.58 18.20 -19.25
N LEU A 174 -6.55 16.95 -19.72
CA LEU A 174 -5.75 16.58 -20.89
C LEU A 174 -6.51 16.75 -22.20
N GLU A 175 -7.84 16.63 -22.16
CA GLU A 175 -8.70 16.81 -23.34
C GLU A 175 -9.46 18.14 -23.30
N GLU A 176 -9.34 18.93 -22.22
CA GLU A 176 -10.17 20.12 -21.94
C GLU A 176 -11.68 19.86 -22.10
N ARG A 177 -12.09 18.60 -21.94
CA ARG A 177 -13.47 18.14 -22.13
C ARG A 177 -14.09 17.83 -20.78
N VAL A 178 -15.25 18.42 -20.53
CA VAL A 178 -16.06 18.11 -19.35
C VAL A 178 -16.94 16.90 -19.68
N LEU A 179 -16.53 15.72 -19.22
CA LEU A 179 -17.44 14.58 -19.14
C LEU A 179 -18.55 14.92 -18.15
N ASN A 180 -19.79 14.99 -18.63
CA ASN A 180 -20.90 15.61 -17.88
C ASN A 180 -21.18 14.82 -16.59
N PRO A 181 -21.19 15.49 -15.42
CA PRO A 181 -21.20 14.82 -14.13
C PRO A 181 -22.55 14.23 -13.72
N ASP A 182 -23.64 14.71 -14.31
CA ASP A 182 -25.02 14.36 -13.92
C ASP A 182 -25.53 13.04 -14.51
N ILE A 183 -24.77 12.46 -15.45
CA ILE A 183 -25.14 11.24 -16.16
C ILE A 183 -25.02 10.02 -15.24
N ILE A 184 -24.00 9.98 -14.37
CA ILE A 184 -23.86 8.89 -13.40
C ILE A 184 -24.55 9.27 -12.09
N LYS A 185 -25.81 8.85 -11.93
CA LYS A 185 -26.50 8.87 -10.63
C LYS A 185 -25.67 8.08 -9.62
N ARG A 186 -24.90 8.78 -8.80
CA ARG A 186 -24.09 8.18 -7.74
C ARG A 186 -25.02 7.61 -6.68
N PRO A 187 -24.95 6.30 -6.36
CA PRO A 187 -25.65 5.79 -5.20
C PRO A 187 -25.16 6.54 -3.97
N LYS A 188 -26.07 7.14 -3.19
CA LYS A 188 -25.70 7.79 -1.94
C LYS A 188 -25.07 6.73 -1.05
N GLN A 189 -23.83 6.97 -0.61
CA GLN A 189 -23.19 6.08 0.34
C GLN A 189 -24.03 6.08 1.62
N ALA A 190 -24.54 4.90 2.00
CA ALA A 190 -25.20 4.74 3.29
C ALA A 190 -24.18 5.14 4.36
N LYS A 191 -24.47 6.22 5.09
CA LYS A 191 -23.66 6.62 6.23
C LYS A 191 -23.95 5.62 7.34
N SER A 192 -23.15 4.56 7.42
CA SER A 192 -23.13 3.73 8.62
C SER A 192 -22.74 4.62 9.79
N LEU A 193 -23.46 4.49 10.90
CA LEU A 193 -22.98 5.06 12.16
C LEU A 193 -21.57 4.50 12.40
N PRO A 194 -20.58 5.34 12.75
CA PRO A 194 -19.26 4.84 13.10
C PRO A 194 -19.42 3.92 14.30
N ASN A 195 -19.00 2.66 14.16
CA ASN A 195 -18.97 1.74 15.28
C ASN A 195 -17.83 2.20 16.21
N VAL A 196 -18.18 2.86 17.30
CA VAL A 196 -17.21 3.35 18.29
C VAL A 196 -16.99 2.25 19.31
N LEU A 197 -15.73 1.82 19.48
CA LEU A 197 -15.37 0.82 20.47
C LEU A 197 -15.63 1.34 21.88
N SER A 198 -16.13 0.47 22.75
CA SER A 198 -16.30 0.77 24.18
C SER A 198 -14.94 0.83 24.89
N ARG A 199 -14.89 1.47 26.06
CA ARG A 199 -13.66 1.55 26.88
C ARG A 199 -13.15 0.17 27.26
N GLU A 200 -14.05 -0.77 27.54
CA GLU A 200 -13.72 -2.15 27.91
C GLU A 200 -13.10 -2.91 26.73
N GLU A 201 -13.67 -2.76 25.52
CA GLU A 201 -13.12 -3.36 24.31
C GLU A 201 -11.71 -2.85 24.01
N ILE A 202 -11.48 -1.54 24.19
CA ILE A 202 -10.16 -0.94 24.00
C ILE A 202 -9.15 -1.49 25.01
N MET A 203 -9.54 -1.64 26.28
CA MET A 203 -8.67 -2.24 27.29
C MET A 203 -8.33 -3.70 26.96
N ASN A 204 -9.30 -4.48 26.52
CA ASN A 204 -9.08 -5.86 26.09
C ASN A 204 -8.08 -5.94 24.93
N ILE A 205 -8.20 -5.03 23.94
CA ILE A 205 -7.26 -4.95 22.81
C ILE A 205 -5.85 -4.57 23.27
N LEU A 206 -5.72 -3.60 24.17
CA LEU A 206 -4.43 -3.15 24.69
C LEU A 206 -3.73 -4.21 25.56
N GLN A 207 -4.50 -4.99 26.33
CA GLN A 207 -3.98 -6.07 27.17
C GLN A 207 -3.60 -7.32 26.38
N ALA A 208 -4.29 -7.61 25.27
CA ALA A 208 -3.96 -8.74 24.40
C ALA A 208 -2.60 -8.59 23.68
N LEU A 209 -2.08 -7.38 23.56
CA LEU A 209 -0.81 -7.11 22.89
C LEU A 209 0.39 -7.32 23.83
N THR A 210 1.15 -8.39 23.58
CA THR A 210 2.39 -8.70 24.32
C THR A 210 3.57 -7.81 23.93
N ASN A 211 3.55 -7.24 22.73
CA ASN A 211 4.64 -6.40 22.24
C ASN A 211 4.40 -4.93 22.62
N LEU A 212 5.30 -4.40 23.46
CA LEU A 212 5.29 -3.02 23.94
C LEU A 212 5.22 -1.98 22.80
N LYS A 213 5.88 -2.23 21.67
CA LYS A 213 5.85 -1.31 20.52
C LYS A 213 4.44 -1.19 19.93
N HIS A 214 3.74 -2.31 19.76
CA HIS A 214 2.39 -2.32 19.21
C HIS A 214 1.38 -1.73 20.18
N ARG A 215 1.52 -2.05 21.48
CA ARG A 215 0.71 -1.47 22.54
C ARG A 215 0.86 0.05 22.60
N PHE A 216 2.10 0.55 22.58
CA PHE A 216 2.38 1.99 22.60
C PHE A 216 1.78 2.70 21.37
N MET A 217 1.90 2.12 20.18
CA MET A 217 1.28 2.66 18.96
C MET A 217 -0.24 2.78 19.07
N LEU A 218 -0.93 1.77 19.62
CA LEU A 218 -2.39 1.84 19.82
C LEU A 218 -2.78 2.87 20.88
N VAL A 219 -2.02 2.98 21.98
CA VAL A 219 -2.27 4.01 23.00
C VAL A 219 -2.11 5.40 22.40
N LEU A 220 -1.08 5.64 21.58
CA LEU A 220 -0.93 6.93 20.88
C LEU A 220 -2.10 7.21 19.93
N LEU A 221 -2.59 6.22 19.18
CA LEU A 221 -3.76 6.38 18.32
C LEU A 221 -5.02 6.72 19.13
N TYR A 222 -5.24 6.04 20.25
CA TYR A 222 -6.43 6.21 21.08
C TYR A 222 -6.39 7.51 21.90
N SER A 223 -5.31 7.75 22.63
CA SER A 223 -5.19 8.85 23.60
C SER A 223 -4.80 10.18 22.95
N CYS A 224 -3.95 10.18 21.93
CA CYS A 224 -3.60 11.40 21.19
C CYS A 224 -4.48 11.63 19.95
N GLY A 225 -5.32 10.66 19.56
CA GLY A 225 -6.17 10.79 18.37
C GLY A 225 -5.38 10.89 17.07
N LEU A 226 -4.14 10.37 17.03
CA LEU A 226 -3.28 10.44 15.85
C LEU A 226 -3.91 9.69 14.68
N ARG A 227 -3.80 10.24 13.47
CA ARG A 227 -4.08 9.46 12.26
C ARG A 227 -2.96 8.45 12.03
N ARG A 228 -3.27 7.31 11.42
CA ARG A 228 -2.26 6.29 11.05
C ARG A 228 -1.04 6.88 10.34
N GLY A 229 -1.26 7.81 9.40
CA GLY A 229 -0.17 8.47 8.68
C GLY A 229 0.67 9.42 9.55
N GLU A 230 0.08 10.03 10.57
CA GLU A 230 0.78 10.90 11.53
C GLU A 230 1.63 10.05 12.47
N LEU A 231 1.10 8.91 12.95
CA LEU A 231 1.83 7.96 13.79
C LEU A 231 3.06 7.38 13.07
N LEU A 232 2.91 6.98 11.80
CA LEU A 232 4.01 6.38 11.03
C LEU A 232 5.15 7.37 10.73
N ASN A 233 4.84 8.66 10.63
CA ASN A 233 5.83 9.71 10.38
C ASN A 233 6.32 10.39 11.68
N LEU A 234 5.91 9.89 12.84
CA LEU A 234 6.34 10.43 14.12
C LEU A 234 7.83 10.12 14.34
N GLN A 235 8.59 11.14 14.74
CA GLN A 235 10.02 11.03 15.01
C GLN A 235 10.26 11.35 16.48
N VAL A 236 11.34 10.80 17.06
CA VAL A 236 11.69 11.00 18.47
C VAL A 236 11.85 12.49 18.81
N MET A 237 12.42 13.28 17.90
CA MET A 237 12.56 14.74 18.04
C MET A 237 11.23 15.50 18.19
N HIS A 238 10.11 14.89 17.83
CA HIS A 238 8.78 15.48 17.98
C HIS A 238 8.17 15.22 19.36
N VAL A 239 8.78 14.39 20.19
CA VAL A 239 8.31 14.09 21.54
C VAL A 239 9.08 14.97 22.52
N GLN A 240 8.39 15.96 23.10
CA GLN A 240 8.93 16.82 24.14
C GLN A 240 8.59 16.21 25.50
N HIS A 241 9.46 15.34 26.01
CA HIS A 241 9.26 14.65 27.29
C HIS A 241 9.06 15.63 28.45
N GLU A 242 9.85 16.71 28.51
CA GLU A 242 9.79 17.73 29.58
C GLU A 242 8.44 18.44 29.66
N ARG A 243 7.78 18.64 28.52
CA ARG A 243 6.47 19.29 28.45
C ARG A 243 5.32 18.28 28.40
N GLY A 244 5.64 16.99 28.25
CA GLY A 244 4.66 15.95 28.04
C GLY A 244 3.84 16.16 26.77
N VAL A 245 4.43 16.65 25.67
CA VAL A 245 3.70 16.95 24.43
C VAL A 245 4.32 16.27 23.21
N ILE A 246 3.46 15.78 22.31
CA ILE A 246 3.84 15.30 20.98
C ILE A 246 3.51 16.36 19.93
N LEU A 247 4.50 16.75 19.14
CA LEU A 247 4.36 17.66 18.00
C LEU A 247 4.04 16.88 16.73
N VAL A 248 2.79 16.95 16.28
CA VAL A 248 2.39 16.29 15.04
C VAL A 248 2.61 17.23 13.85
N LYS A 249 3.64 16.97 13.05
CA LYS A 249 3.82 17.64 11.76
C LYS A 249 2.96 16.97 10.69
N ASN A 250 2.35 17.77 9.81
CA ASN A 250 1.53 17.36 8.66
C ASN A 250 0.09 16.90 8.96
N GLY A 251 -0.58 17.47 9.98
CA GLY A 251 -2.04 17.47 10.02
C GLY A 251 -2.60 18.19 8.78
N LYS A 252 -3.73 17.71 8.22
CA LYS A 252 -4.38 18.28 7.02
C LYS A 252 -4.45 19.83 7.15
N GLY A 253 -3.72 20.53 6.27
CA GLY A 253 -3.58 22.00 6.32
C GLY A 253 -2.33 22.54 7.05
N LYS A 254 -1.27 21.75 7.23
CA LYS A 254 -0.03 22.14 7.96
C LYS A 254 -0.30 22.57 9.41
N LYS A 255 -1.37 22.07 10.03
CA LYS A 255 -1.65 22.35 11.45
C LYS A 255 -0.77 21.48 12.33
N ILE A 256 -0.08 22.12 13.28
CA ILE A 256 0.66 21.47 14.34
C ILE A 256 -0.35 21.11 15.43
N GLY A 257 -0.56 19.81 15.64
CA GLY A 257 -1.33 19.33 16.80
C GLY A 257 -0.40 19.18 17.99
N LEU A 258 -0.84 19.66 19.15
CA LEU A 258 -0.22 19.36 20.46
C LEU A 258 -1.08 18.28 21.12
N CYS A 259 -0.47 17.17 21.52
CA CYS A 259 -1.15 16.09 22.23
C CYS A 259 -0.41 15.74 23.52
N ASP A 260 -1.15 15.54 24.61
CA ASP A 260 -0.59 15.21 25.92
C ASP A 260 -0.02 13.78 25.97
N PHE A 261 1.30 13.69 25.95
CA PHE A 261 2.09 12.46 26.05
C PHE A 261 2.00 11.81 27.44
N LEU A 262 1.89 12.60 28.51
CA LEU A 262 1.90 12.10 29.89
C LEU A 262 0.73 11.15 30.18
N ARG A 263 -0.46 11.45 29.64
CA ARG A 263 -1.64 10.57 29.75
C ARG A 263 -1.47 9.25 29.00
N CYS A 264 -0.70 9.25 27.91
CA CYS A 264 -0.40 8.04 27.13
C CYS A 264 0.61 7.13 27.82
N TYR A 265 1.63 7.73 28.43
CA TYR A 265 2.71 7.00 29.12
C TYR A 265 2.19 6.26 30.35
N MET A 266 1.31 6.89 31.14
CA MET A 266 0.66 6.26 32.30
C MET A 266 -0.17 5.03 31.93
N VAL A 267 -0.96 5.11 30.85
CA VAL A 267 -1.76 3.98 30.33
C VAL A 267 -0.88 2.84 29.79
N CYS A 268 0.30 3.15 29.25
CA CYS A 268 1.25 2.13 28.79
C CYS A 268 1.92 1.36 29.94
N ILE A 269 2.20 2.03 31.05
CA ILE A 269 2.84 1.44 32.24
C ILE A 269 1.83 0.67 33.12
N GLY A 270 0.53 0.79 32.85
CA GLY A 270 -0.51 0.09 33.60
C GLY A 270 -0.93 0.80 34.89
N ASN A 271 -0.51 2.05 35.08
CA ASN A 271 -1.06 2.93 36.10
C ASN A 271 -2.25 3.68 35.47
N ILE A 272 -3.43 3.05 35.54
CA ILE A 272 -4.72 3.75 35.38
C ILE A 272 -5.14 4.27 36.74
#